data_AF-A0A1S8FJ03-F1
#
_entry.id   AF-A0A1S8FJ03-F1
#
_cell.length_a   1.000
_cell.length_b   1.000
_cell.length_c   1.000
_cell.angle_alpha   90.00
_cell.angle_beta   90.00
_cell.angle_gamma   90.00
#
_symmetry.space_group_name_H-M   'P 1'
#
loop_
_entity.id
_entity.type
_entity.pdbx_description
1 polymer ?
#
loop_
_entity_poly.entity_id
_entity_poly.type
_entity_poly.pdbx_seq_one_letter_code
_entity_poly.pdbx_strand_id
1 'polypeptide(L)'
;MTPSQIIVLATPVFFLLIAIEFAWGYAKGRNTYRLNDAINSISLGMLSQISAVFTRLFRIGIYTAIYTSVALYPNEAFWTTWYGWLIALVFYDFCYYWLHRAGHESAIFWAAHVVHHQSQDYNLSTALRQTSSGALLGWIFYVPMAIAGVPPLVFGVVVLIDLLYQFWVHTEHVPKLGWFDRWFCSPSNHRVHHAVNDTYVDRNYGGILIIWDRLFGSFREEDEKCVYGTRSPLNSWDPLWSNAEVYWALAKDSWHAKNWDDKLRVWFKPPGWRPADVAVRFPKPPFDITQLQRYHPPLSRTAMWFGAIQFIVLLQGVALFLWHAESMPASQSAIWLGVLATGLWAVSAALQGRLSLTEVLLIEAAALATATSALGLVELHRVFKPLALCFALVFVAVRAYPIRAAGRFDLLLLAGLACSLAGDVFLMFPGFFIPGLLSFLVAHLFYIALFKQGQPWFPSRRALAATLGIGALMYAFLFNGLNPVLRFAVAAYVVVIALMAAQAIGRATVLRDKAALSVAVGAGFFMLSDALLATNRFAVSLAMAPLWVLSTYYLAQVLIVHNARPAAPQLLDN
;
A
#
# COMPACT_ATOMS: atom_id res chain seq x y z
N MET A 1 -26.94 -6.29 -9.44
CA MET A 1 -25.53 -5.90 -9.57
C MET A 1 -25.11 -5.16 -8.33
N THR A 2 -23.92 -5.43 -7.82
CA THR A 2 -23.40 -4.77 -6.62
C THR A 2 -22.66 -3.46 -6.97
N PRO A 3 -22.48 -2.51 -6.03
CA PRO A 3 -21.66 -1.32 -6.27
C PRO A 3 -20.26 -1.64 -6.80
N SER A 4 -19.62 -2.69 -6.26
CA SER A 4 -18.29 -3.14 -6.69
C SER A 4 -18.28 -3.62 -8.15
N GLN A 5 -19.35 -4.32 -8.59
CA GLN A 5 -19.51 -4.73 -10.00
C GLN A 5 -19.73 -3.56 -10.95
N ILE A 6 -20.46 -2.52 -10.50
CA ILE A 6 -20.67 -1.29 -11.30
C ILE A 6 -19.32 -0.62 -11.60
N ILE A 7 -18.43 -0.53 -10.63
CA ILE A 7 -17.07 0.02 -10.81
C ILE A 7 -16.28 -0.77 -11.85
N VAL A 8 -16.33 -2.11 -11.79
CA VAL A 8 -15.66 -2.97 -12.78
C VAL A 8 -16.17 -2.70 -14.20
N LEU A 9 -17.49 -2.50 -14.36
CA LEU A 9 -18.08 -2.21 -15.66
C LEU A 9 -17.87 -0.78 -16.16
N ALA A 10 -17.67 0.18 -15.24
CA ALA A 10 -17.29 1.56 -15.59
C ALA A 10 -15.82 1.68 -16.02
N THR A 11 -14.97 0.77 -15.54
CA THR A 11 -13.51 0.79 -15.76
C THR A 11 -13.10 0.91 -17.24
N PRO A 12 -13.66 0.12 -18.19
CA PRO A 12 -13.34 0.27 -19.61
C PRO A 12 -13.65 1.65 -20.20
N VAL A 13 -14.69 2.33 -19.70
CA VAL A 13 -15.07 3.67 -20.15
C VAL A 13 -14.00 4.69 -19.72
N PHE A 14 -13.54 4.63 -18.47
CA PHE A 14 -12.45 5.50 -18.01
C PHE A 14 -11.17 5.28 -18.80
N PHE A 15 -10.79 4.02 -19.06
CA PHE A 15 -9.61 3.70 -19.88
C PHE A 15 -9.74 4.18 -21.33
N LEU A 16 -10.93 4.07 -21.93
CA LEU A 16 -11.19 4.61 -23.26
C LEU A 16 -11.01 6.13 -23.30
N LEU A 17 -11.55 6.85 -22.32
CA LEU A 17 -11.41 8.30 -22.24
C LEU A 17 -9.95 8.74 -21.99
N ILE A 18 -9.22 8.05 -21.12
CA ILE A 18 -7.77 8.25 -20.92
C ILE A 18 -7.01 8.01 -22.23
N ALA A 19 -7.32 6.93 -22.96
CA ALA A 19 -6.66 6.63 -24.23
C ALA A 19 -6.96 7.70 -25.30
N ILE A 20 -8.19 8.22 -25.35
CA ILE A 20 -8.57 9.32 -26.24
C ILE A 20 -7.81 10.60 -25.89
N GLU A 21 -7.74 10.97 -24.61
CA GLU A 21 -7.00 12.15 -24.15
C GLU A 21 -5.51 12.02 -24.49
N PHE A 22 -4.91 10.86 -24.20
CA PHE A 22 -3.52 10.57 -24.52
C PHE A 22 -3.24 10.67 -26.03
N ALA A 23 -4.07 10.03 -26.86
CA ALA A 23 -3.92 10.05 -28.31
C ALA A 23 -4.03 11.48 -28.88
N TRP A 24 -4.98 12.26 -28.37
CA TRP A 24 -5.13 13.67 -28.75
C TRP A 24 -3.92 14.50 -28.32
N GLY A 25 -3.45 14.36 -27.08
CA GLY A 25 -2.30 15.07 -26.55
C GLY A 25 -1.03 14.76 -27.35
N TYR A 26 -0.83 13.49 -27.70
CA TYR A 26 0.28 13.06 -28.55
C TYR A 26 0.18 13.66 -29.96
N ALA A 27 -0.98 13.56 -30.62
CA ALA A 27 -1.20 14.09 -31.96
C ALA A 27 -1.04 15.62 -32.05
N LYS A 28 -1.25 16.34 -30.95
CA LYS A 28 -1.07 17.80 -30.85
C LYS A 28 0.28 18.24 -30.29
N GLY A 29 1.18 17.30 -29.96
CA GLY A 29 2.47 17.63 -29.34
C GLY A 29 2.35 18.23 -27.94
N ARG A 30 1.24 17.99 -27.24
CA ARG A 30 0.91 18.49 -25.89
C ARG A 30 0.67 17.33 -24.92
N ASN A 31 1.49 16.29 -24.98
CA ASN A 31 1.32 15.12 -24.10
C ASN A 31 1.49 15.49 -22.61
N THR A 32 0.47 15.20 -21.81
CA THR A 32 0.41 15.44 -20.35
C THR A 32 0.61 14.16 -19.54
N TYR A 33 0.83 13.02 -20.19
CA TYR A 33 1.00 11.74 -19.53
C TYR A 33 2.47 11.34 -19.40
N ARG A 34 2.85 10.92 -18.19
CA ARG A 34 4.02 10.07 -17.95
C ARG A 34 3.52 8.71 -17.47
N LEU A 35 4.00 7.64 -18.10
CA LEU A 35 3.47 6.29 -17.88
C LEU A 35 3.56 5.85 -16.41
N ASN A 36 4.67 6.17 -15.73
CA ASN A 36 4.87 5.85 -14.32
C ASN A 36 3.90 6.60 -13.40
N ASP A 37 3.66 7.89 -13.64
CA ASP A 37 2.68 8.67 -12.88
C ASP A 37 1.25 8.17 -13.12
N ALA A 38 0.88 7.89 -14.38
CA ALA A 38 -0.43 7.35 -14.73
C ALA A 38 -0.68 5.97 -14.10
N ILE A 39 0.30 5.05 -14.18
CA ILE A 39 0.24 3.75 -13.48
C ILE A 39 0.07 3.96 -11.98
N ASN A 40 0.82 4.89 -11.37
CA ASN A 40 0.72 5.16 -9.93
C ASN A 40 -0.64 5.73 -9.53
N SER A 41 -1.17 6.68 -10.31
CA SER A 41 -2.47 7.30 -10.08
C SER A 41 -3.60 6.27 -10.15
N ILE A 42 -3.59 5.40 -11.15
CA ILE A 42 -4.58 4.31 -11.25
C ILE A 42 -4.36 3.26 -10.15
N SER A 43 -3.11 2.95 -9.78
CA SER A 43 -2.79 2.01 -8.69
C SER A 43 -3.33 2.48 -7.34
N LEU A 44 -3.30 3.79 -7.07
CA LEU A 44 -3.93 4.38 -5.88
C LEU A 44 -5.45 4.25 -5.93
N GLY A 45 -6.07 4.50 -7.08
CA GLY A 45 -7.48 4.21 -7.30
C GLY A 45 -7.85 2.75 -7.04
N MET A 46 -7.07 1.82 -7.57
CA MET A 46 -7.23 0.38 -7.32
C MET A 46 -7.13 0.05 -5.84
N LEU A 47 -6.11 0.57 -5.14
CA LEU A 47 -5.92 0.39 -3.69
C LEU A 47 -7.11 0.95 -2.88
N SER A 48 -7.63 2.11 -3.29
CA SER A 48 -8.81 2.75 -2.71
C SER A 48 -10.04 1.85 -2.87
N GLN A 49 -10.31 1.33 -4.08
CA GLN A 49 -11.47 0.47 -4.33
C GLN A 49 -11.40 -0.85 -3.58
N ILE A 50 -10.23 -1.52 -3.52
CA ILE A 50 -10.13 -2.76 -2.75
C ILE A 50 -10.26 -2.53 -1.24
N SER A 51 -9.78 -1.39 -0.75
CA SER A 51 -9.95 -0.98 0.66
C SER A 51 -11.41 -0.61 0.97
N ALA A 52 -12.13 -0.03 0.01
CA ALA A 52 -13.53 0.37 0.17
C ALA A 52 -14.48 -0.79 0.49
N VAL A 53 -14.11 -2.03 0.11
CA VAL A 53 -14.83 -3.26 0.49
C VAL A 53 -14.95 -3.38 2.02
N PHE A 54 -13.91 -2.99 2.76
CA PHE A 54 -13.86 -3.08 4.23
C PHE A 54 -14.42 -1.84 4.93
N THR A 55 -14.42 -0.70 4.25
CA THR A 55 -14.88 0.57 4.84
C THR A 55 -16.32 0.95 4.46
N ARG A 56 -17.02 0.10 3.68
CA ARG A 56 -18.42 0.31 3.29
C ARG A 56 -19.36 0.53 4.47
N LEU A 57 -19.11 -0.13 5.61
CA LEU A 57 -19.87 0.06 6.84
C LEU A 57 -19.86 1.52 7.30
N PHE A 58 -18.71 2.19 7.24
CA PHE A 58 -18.58 3.58 7.68
C PHE A 58 -19.38 4.55 6.81
N ARG A 59 -19.40 4.34 5.49
CA ARG A 59 -20.11 5.26 4.58
C ARG A 59 -21.60 4.95 4.46
N ILE A 60 -21.95 3.73 4.08
CA ILE A 60 -23.36 3.36 3.78
C ILE A 60 -24.04 2.80 5.03
N GLY A 61 -23.33 2.00 5.84
CA GLY A 61 -23.91 1.40 7.03
C GLY A 61 -24.31 2.42 8.09
N ILE A 62 -23.40 3.34 8.45
CA ILE A 62 -23.70 4.44 9.39
C ILE A 62 -24.80 5.34 8.84
N TYR A 63 -24.73 5.71 7.56
CA TYR A 63 -25.77 6.51 6.92
C TYR A 63 -27.15 5.86 7.03
N THR A 64 -27.27 4.58 6.67
CA THR A 64 -28.53 3.83 6.76
C THR A 64 -29.00 3.72 8.20
N ALA A 65 -28.12 3.46 9.17
CA ALA A 65 -28.49 3.39 10.58
C ALA A 65 -29.09 4.73 11.07
N ILE A 66 -28.43 5.85 10.79
CA ILE A 66 -28.92 7.19 11.14
C ILE A 66 -30.27 7.46 10.47
N TYR A 67 -30.38 7.21 9.16
CA TYR A 67 -31.63 7.35 8.41
C TYR A 67 -32.77 6.56 9.06
N THR A 68 -32.55 5.28 9.38
CA THR A 68 -33.61 4.44 9.97
C THR A 68 -34.00 4.84 11.39
N SER A 69 -33.12 5.52 12.13
CA SER A 69 -33.37 5.87 13.53
C SER A 69 -33.92 7.28 13.74
N VAL A 70 -33.46 8.27 12.96
CA VAL A 70 -33.71 9.70 13.24
C VAL A 70 -34.08 10.53 12.01
N ALA A 71 -34.37 9.92 10.85
CA ALA A 71 -34.81 10.67 9.68
C ALA A 71 -36.09 11.46 9.97
N LEU A 72 -36.05 12.76 9.67
CA LEU A 72 -37.16 13.70 9.86
C LEU A 72 -38.22 13.57 8.75
N TYR A 73 -37.80 13.25 7.52
CA TYR A 73 -38.70 13.11 6.37
C TYR A 73 -38.34 11.91 5.47
N PRO A 74 -38.50 10.66 5.95
CA PRO A 74 -38.19 9.43 5.21
C PRO A 74 -39.26 9.07 4.17
N ASN A 75 -39.61 10.01 3.29
CA ASN A 75 -40.63 9.81 2.26
C ASN A 75 -40.01 9.43 0.91
N GLU A 76 -39.90 8.13 0.64
CA GLU A 76 -39.30 7.62 -0.60
C GLU A 76 -40.02 8.11 -1.87
N ALA A 77 -41.36 8.27 -1.82
CA ALA A 77 -42.13 8.73 -2.98
C ALA A 77 -41.76 10.17 -3.35
N PHE A 78 -41.50 11.03 -2.37
CA PHE A 78 -41.02 12.39 -2.62
C PHE A 78 -39.61 12.38 -3.22
N TRP A 79 -38.67 11.68 -2.58
CA TRP A 79 -37.26 11.71 -2.97
C TRP A 79 -36.98 11.05 -4.32
N THR A 80 -37.86 10.18 -4.79
CA THR A 80 -37.76 9.52 -6.11
C THR A 80 -38.43 10.29 -7.24
N THR A 81 -39.08 11.43 -6.96
CA THR A 81 -39.52 12.37 -8.01
C THR A 81 -38.32 13.06 -8.67
N TRP A 82 -38.50 13.61 -9.88
CA TRP A 82 -37.41 14.31 -10.59
C TRP A 82 -36.84 15.50 -9.81
N TYR A 83 -37.68 16.24 -9.08
CA TYR A 83 -37.25 17.36 -8.24
C TYR A 83 -36.66 16.86 -6.91
N GLY A 84 -37.14 15.75 -6.36
CA GLY A 84 -36.52 15.07 -5.21
C GLY A 84 -35.09 14.64 -5.50
N TRP A 85 -34.85 14.04 -6.67
CA TRP A 85 -33.51 13.71 -7.17
C TRP A 85 -32.63 14.95 -7.32
N LEU A 86 -33.15 16.03 -7.90
CA LEU A 86 -32.41 17.29 -8.05
C LEU A 86 -32.04 17.90 -6.70
N ILE A 87 -32.98 17.94 -5.74
CA ILE A 87 -32.72 18.43 -4.38
C ILE A 87 -31.65 17.57 -3.70
N ALA A 88 -31.75 16.23 -3.81
CA ALA A 88 -30.76 15.33 -3.23
C ALA A 88 -29.36 15.53 -3.83
N LEU A 89 -29.27 15.76 -5.15
CA LEU A 89 -28.00 16.02 -5.83
C LEU A 89 -27.39 17.36 -5.40
N VAL A 90 -28.17 18.44 -5.35
CA VAL A 90 -27.71 19.76 -4.90
C VAL A 90 -27.31 19.72 -3.42
N PHE A 91 -28.06 18.98 -2.58
CA PHE A 91 -27.72 18.81 -1.17
C PHE A 91 -26.44 17.98 -1.00
N TYR A 92 -26.27 16.92 -1.80
CA TYR A 92 -25.03 16.16 -1.83
C TYR A 92 -23.82 17.03 -2.20
N ASP A 93 -23.92 17.80 -3.29
CA ASP A 93 -22.86 18.69 -3.77
C ASP A 93 -22.51 19.77 -2.72
N PHE A 94 -23.51 20.29 -1.99
CA PHE A 94 -23.28 21.17 -0.85
C PHE A 94 -22.53 20.49 0.30
N CYS A 95 -22.92 19.28 0.68
CA CYS A 95 -22.20 18.48 1.69
C CYS A 95 -20.77 18.16 1.23
N TYR A 96 -20.60 17.85 -0.06
CA TYR A 96 -19.30 17.60 -0.68
C TYR A 96 -18.40 18.84 -0.60
N TYR A 97 -18.91 20.04 -0.90
CA TYR A 97 -18.15 21.29 -0.77
C TYR A 97 -17.51 21.43 0.62
N TRP A 98 -18.26 21.16 1.68
CA TRP A 98 -17.74 21.25 3.05
C TRP A 98 -16.76 20.15 3.40
N LEU A 99 -17.00 18.91 2.94
CA LEU A 99 -16.03 17.82 3.08
C LEU A 99 -14.72 18.17 2.37
N HIS A 100 -14.82 18.68 1.14
CA HIS A 100 -13.68 18.99 0.30
C HIS A 100 -12.89 20.17 0.87
N ARG A 101 -13.57 21.23 1.30
CA ARG A 101 -12.96 22.36 2.03
C ARG A 101 -12.28 21.93 3.32
N ALA A 102 -12.91 21.06 4.12
CA ALA A 102 -12.26 20.48 5.30
C ALA A 102 -11.01 19.67 4.94
N GLY A 103 -11.04 18.99 3.79
CA GLY A 103 -9.90 18.34 3.16
C GLY A 103 -8.69 19.25 2.96
N HIS A 104 -8.87 20.56 2.82
CA HIS A 104 -7.78 21.52 2.63
C HIS A 104 -7.52 22.38 3.88
N GLU A 105 -8.51 22.61 4.73
CA GLU A 105 -8.38 23.49 5.90
C GLU A 105 -8.09 22.75 7.23
N SER A 106 -8.10 21.41 7.25
CA SER A 106 -7.82 20.61 8.45
C SER A 106 -6.87 19.45 8.15
N ALA A 107 -5.79 19.33 8.93
CA ALA A 107 -4.70 18.38 8.68
C ALA A 107 -5.13 16.90 8.59
N ILE A 108 -6.07 16.44 9.42
CA ILE A 108 -6.56 15.05 9.39
C ILE A 108 -7.39 14.74 8.15
N PHE A 109 -8.15 15.72 7.66
CA PHE A 109 -8.93 15.58 6.43
C PHE A 109 -8.04 15.76 5.20
N TRP A 110 -7.01 16.62 5.29
CA TRP A 110 -5.93 16.66 4.29
C TRP A 110 -5.17 15.35 4.19
N ALA A 111 -4.83 14.71 5.30
CA ALA A 111 -4.23 13.38 5.27
C ALA A 111 -5.12 12.36 4.54
N ALA A 112 -6.44 12.55 4.59
CA ALA A 112 -7.43 11.74 3.88
C ALA A 112 -7.73 12.23 2.45
N HIS A 113 -7.08 13.28 1.94
CA HIS A 113 -7.38 13.88 0.64
C HIS A 113 -6.14 14.12 -0.24
N VAL A 114 -5.00 14.44 0.38
CA VAL A 114 -3.70 14.75 -0.23
C VAL A 114 -3.28 13.80 -1.34
N VAL A 115 -3.62 12.51 -1.23
CA VAL A 115 -3.32 11.48 -2.25
C VAL A 115 -3.77 11.95 -3.63
N HIS A 116 -4.94 12.59 -3.70
CA HIS A 116 -5.51 13.14 -4.92
C HIS A 116 -4.67 14.27 -5.55
N HIS A 117 -4.04 15.09 -4.72
CA HIS A 117 -3.20 16.23 -5.14
C HIS A 117 -1.72 15.87 -5.38
N GLN A 118 -1.28 14.66 -5.05
CA GLN A 118 0.15 14.30 -5.11
C GLN A 118 0.72 14.21 -6.53
N SER A 119 -0.09 14.00 -7.56
CA SER A 119 0.43 13.91 -8.93
C SER A 119 0.97 15.27 -9.39
N GLN A 120 2.11 15.23 -10.07
CA GLN A 120 2.76 16.42 -10.64
C GLN A 120 2.42 16.60 -12.13
N ASP A 121 1.55 15.73 -12.66
CA ASP A 121 0.97 15.83 -13.99
C ASP A 121 -0.56 15.88 -13.85
N TYR A 122 -1.24 16.58 -14.76
CA TYR A 122 -2.69 16.78 -14.64
C TYR A 122 -3.42 16.32 -15.89
N ASN A 123 -4.12 15.19 -15.76
CA ASN A 123 -4.81 14.50 -16.84
C ASN A 123 -5.88 13.55 -16.26
N LEU A 124 -6.64 12.86 -17.10
CA LEU A 124 -7.75 12.02 -16.64
C LEU A 124 -7.34 10.87 -15.72
N SER A 125 -6.07 10.43 -15.73
CA SER A 125 -5.60 9.44 -14.74
C SER A 125 -5.52 10.01 -13.32
N THR A 126 -5.31 11.32 -13.18
CA THR A 126 -5.30 12.03 -11.88
C THR A 126 -6.67 11.92 -11.18
N ALA A 127 -7.78 11.90 -11.94
CA ALA A 127 -9.12 11.66 -11.39
C ALA A 127 -9.21 10.31 -10.63
N LEU A 128 -8.48 9.30 -11.10
CA LEU A 128 -8.46 7.96 -10.50
C LEU A 128 -7.50 7.86 -9.32
N ARG A 129 -6.72 8.89 -9.02
CA ARG A 129 -5.81 8.95 -7.88
C ARG A 129 -6.59 9.20 -6.59
N GLN A 130 -7.10 8.14 -5.99
CA GLN A 130 -7.99 8.21 -4.83
C GLN A 130 -7.31 7.71 -3.55
N THR A 131 -7.68 8.32 -2.42
CA THR A 131 -7.24 7.92 -1.07
C THR A 131 -7.96 6.65 -0.59
N SER A 132 -7.34 5.88 0.31
CA SER A 132 -7.96 4.75 1.00
C SER A 132 -8.59 5.12 2.35
N SER A 133 -8.29 6.29 2.91
CA SER A 133 -8.71 6.67 4.28
C SER A 133 -9.92 7.60 4.35
N GLY A 134 -10.41 8.12 3.22
CA GLY A 134 -11.53 9.10 3.18
C GLY A 134 -12.81 8.62 3.88
N ALA A 135 -13.10 7.32 3.82
CA ALA A 135 -14.29 6.73 4.43
C ALA A 135 -14.28 6.74 5.97
N LEU A 136 -13.13 6.95 6.64
CA LEU A 136 -13.03 6.90 8.09
C LEU A 136 -13.75 8.06 8.79
N LEU A 137 -13.68 9.26 8.20
CA LEU A 137 -14.26 10.48 8.76
C LEU A 137 -15.20 11.22 7.81
N GLY A 138 -15.12 10.97 6.49
CA GLY A 138 -15.90 11.72 5.51
C GLY A 138 -17.42 11.53 5.64
N TRP A 139 -17.88 10.43 6.25
CA TRP A 139 -19.31 10.15 6.47
C TRP A 139 -20.01 11.22 7.33
N ILE A 140 -19.27 11.93 8.20
CA ILE A 140 -19.80 12.95 9.10
C ILE A 140 -20.51 14.06 8.32
N PHE A 141 -19.97 14.45 7.16
CA PHE A 141 -20.50 15.53 6.33
C PHE A 141 -21.82 15.18 5.64
N TYR A 142 -22.14 13.89 5.54
CA TYR A 142 -23.38 13.40 4.93
C TYR A 142 -24.46 13.03 5.95
N VAL A 143 -24.17 13.12 7.25
CA VAL A 143 -25.16 12.95 8.33
C VAL A 143 -26.37 13.89 8.17
N PRO A 144 -26.22 15.17 7.79
CA PRO A 144 -27.37 16.04 7.55
C PRO A 144 -28.35 15.50 6.51
N MET A 145 -27.87 14.83 5.46
CA MET A 145 -28.74 14.21 4.44
C MET A 145 -29.54 13.04 5.00
N ALA A 146 -28.90 12.19 5.81
CA ALA A 146 -29.57 11.06 6.48
C ALA A 146 -30.66 11.57 7.43
N ILE A 147 -30.37 12.60 8.23
CA ILE A 147 -31.34 13.22 9.16
C ILE A 147 -32.47 13.91 8.38
N ALA A 148 -32.18 14.60 7.27
CA ALA A 148 -33.23 15.19 6.43
C ALA A 148 -34.15 14.13 5.81
N GLY A 149 -33.72 12.88 5.74
CA GLY A 149 -34.50 11.76 5.24
C GLY A 149 -34.25 11.41 3.78
N VAL A 150 -33.09 11.76 3.21
CA VAL A 150 -32.72 11.29 1.87
C VAL A 150 -32.48 9.77 1.91
N PRO A 151 -33.24 8.94 1.17
CA PRO A 151 -33.14 7.48 1.25
C PRO A 151 -31.74 6.98 0.86
N PRO A 152 -31.22 5.90 1.48
CA PRO A 152 -29.88 5.38 1.20
C PRO A 152 -29.62 5.04 -0.29
N LEU A 153 -30.65 4.59 -1.01
CA LEU A 153 -30.56 4.35 -2.46
C LEU A 153 -30.35 5.66 -3.23
N VAL A 154 -31.13 6.70 -2.92
CA VAL A 154 -31.01 8.03 -3.53
C VAL A 154 -29.63 8.60 -3.24
N PHE A 155 -29.18 8.53 -1.97
CA PHE A 155 -27.83 8.92 -1.56
C PHE A 155 -26.74 8.19 -2.37
N GLY A 156 -26.82 6.87 -2.49
CA GLY A 156 -25.84 6.08 -3.23
C GLY A 156 -25.76 6.44 -4.72
N VAL A 157 -26.89 6.78 -5.35
CA VAL A 157 -26.94 7.19 -6.75
C VAL A 157 -26.40 8.60 -6.96
N VAL A 158 -26.74 9.58 -6.10
CA VAL A 158 -26.20 10.95 -6.25
C VAL A 158 -24.70 11.01 -5.98
N VAL A 159 -24.18 10.19 -5.07
CA VAL A 159 -22.71 9.98 -4.88
C VAL A 159 -22.06 9.55 -6.20
N LEU A 160 -22.68 8.62 -6.93
CA LEU A 160 -22.14 8.12 -8.20
C LEU A 160 -22.21 9.19 -9.30
N ILE A 161 -23.30 9.94 -9.38
CA ILE A 161 -23.45 11.04 -10.35
C ILE A 161 -22.35 12.10 -10.14
N ASP A 162 -22.16 12.52 -8.89
CA ASP A 162 -21.13 13.49 -8.52
C ASP A 162 -19.72 12.97 -8.83
N LEU A 163 -19.40 11.74 -8.43
CA LEU A 163 -18.12 11.10 -8.74
C LEU A 163 -17.83 11.05 -10.26
N LEU A 164 -18.84 10.70 -11.06
CA LEU A 164 -18.71 10.64 -12.52
C LEU A 164 -18.53 12.03 -13.14
N TYR A 165 -19.22 13.04 -12.61
CA TYR A 165 -19.02 14.42 -13.03
C TYR A 165 -17.58 14.87 -12.73
N GLN A 166 -17.05 14.56 -11.55
CA GLN A 166 -15.70 14.96 -11.17
C GLN A 166 -14.59 14.28 -11.99
N PHE A 167 -14.88 13.25 -12.80
CA PHE A 167 -13.87 12.62 -13.64
C PHE A 167 -13.36 13.55 -14.76
N TRP A 168 -14.27 14.13 -15.57
CA TRP A 168 -13.88 14.83 -16.81
C TRP A 168 -13.19 16.18 -16.58
N VAL A 169 -13.33 16.75 -15.37
CA VAL A 169 -12.68 18.04 -15.02
C VAL A 169 -11.16 17.93 -14.88
N HIS A 170 -10.61 16.71 -14.83
CA HIS A 170 -9.17 16.48 -14.69
C HIS A 170 -8.44 16.50 -16.04
N THR A 171 -8.28 17.68 -16.63
CA THR A 171 -7.54 17.80 -17.90
C THR A 171 -6.92 19.19 -18.09
N GLU A 172 -5.75 19.23 -18.71
CA GLU A 172 -5.12 20.47 -19.20
C GLU A 172 -5.59 20.87 -20.62
N HIS A 173 -6.38 20.03 -21.29
CA HIS A 173 -6.69 20.19 -22.71
C HIS A 173 -7.95 21.01 -22.98
N VAL A 174 -8.84 21.12 -22.00
CA VAL A 174 -10.05 21.93 -22.11
C VAL A 174 -9.76 23.35 -21.58
N PRO A 175 -9.89 24.39 -22.43
CA PRO A 175 -9.65 25.77 -22.00
C PRO A 175 -10.78 26.26 -21.07
N LYS A 176 -10.72 27.53 -20.69
CA LYS A 176 -11.86 28.21 -20.04
C LYS A 176 -13.11 28.09 -20.91
N LEU A 177 -14.24 27.78 -20.28
CA LEU A 177 -15.55 27.61 -20.92
C LEU A 177 -16.47 28.82 -20.72
N GLY A 178 -15.99 29.88 -20.05
CA GLY A 178 -16.66 31.17 -19.97
C GLY A 178 -17.86 31.12 -19.03
N TRP A 179 -19.08 31.00 -19.58
CA TRP A 179 -20.29 30.98 -18.76
C TRP A 179 -20.36 29.73 -17.87
N PHE A 180 -19.82 28.60 -18.33
CA PHE A 180 -19.85 27.35 -17.59
C PHE A 180 -19.01 27.44 -16.31
N ASP A 181 -17.79 27.99 -16.39
CA ASP A 181 -16.86 28.24 -15.28
C ASP A 181 -17.46 29.14 -14.17
N ARG A 182 -18.60 29.78 -14.44
CA ARG A 182 -19.31 30.62 -13.48
C ARG A 182 -20.24 29.84 -12.57
N TRP A 183 -20.83 28.76 -13.07
CA TRP A 183 -21.90 28.02 -12.40
C TRP A 183 -21.49 26.60 -12.01
N PHE A 184 -20.69 25.96 -12.87
CA PHE A 184 -20.28 24.58 -12.76
C PHE A 184 -18.77 24.48 -12.59
N CYS A 185 -18.32 23.45 -11.88
CA CYS A 185 -16.90 23.15 -11.77
C CYS A 185 -16.38 22.67 -13.13
N SER A 186 -15.57 23.50 -13.77
CA SER A 186 -14.96 23.18 -15.06
C SER A 186 -13.52 22.69 -14.89
N PRO A 187 -12.91 22.16 -15.96
CA PRO A 187 -11.48 21.87 -15.96
C PRO A 187 -10.61 23.07 -15.57
N SER A 188 -11.01 24.30 -15.92
CA SER A 188 -10.27 25.49 -15.49
C SER A 188 -10.37 25.73 -13.99
N ASN A 189 -11.57 25.58 -13.42
CA ASN A 189 -11.74 25.71 -11.96
C ASN A 189 -10.97 24.65 -11.20
N HIS A 190 -10.99 23.40 -11.69
CA HIS A 190 -10.35 22.27 -11.04
C HIS A 190 -8.83 22.26 -11.20
N ARG A 191 -8.29 22.80 -12.31
CA ARG A 191 -6.84 23.05 -12.44
C ARG A 191 -6.32 24.00 -11.36
N VAL A 192 -7.03 25.10 -11.10
CA VAL A 192 -6.69 26.04 -10.01
C VAL A 192 -6.71 25.31 -8.68
N HIS A 193 -7.74 24.51 -8.43
CA HIS A 193 -7.87 23.72 -7.20
C HIS A 193 -6.67 22.79 -6.96
N HIS A 194 -6.17 22.12 -8.01
CA HIS A 194 -5.02 21.22 -7.93
C HIS A 194 -3.66 21.90 -7.91
N ALA A 195 -3.60 23.22 -8.12
CA ALA A 195 -2.35 23.93 -8.27
C ALA A 195 -1.73 24.33 -6.92
N VAL A 196 -0.40 24.35 -6.86
CA VAL A 196 0.37 24.76 -5.68
C VAL A 196 0.80 26.22 -5.70
N ASN A 197 0.47 26.98 -6.75
CA ASN A 197 0.73 28.42 -6.85
C ASN A 197 0.15 29.16 -5.63
N ASP A 198 0.84 30.18 -5.12
CA ASP A 198 0.43 30.92 -3.90
C ASP A 198 -0.98 31.52 -4.00
N THR A 199 -1.40 31.94 -5.19
CA THR A 199 -2.72 32.52 -5.44
C THR A 199 -3.84 31.48 -5.53
N TYR A 200 -3.50 30.20 -5.70
CA TYR A 200 -4.43 29.10 -6.01
C TYR A 200 -4.65 28.12 -4.87
N VAL A 201 -3.76 28.08 -3.88
CA VAL A 201 -3.93 27.21 -2.71
C VAL A 201 -5.20 27.56 -1.93
N ASP A 202 -5.90 26.51 -1.48
CA ASP A 202 -7.13 26.62 -0.70
C ASP A 202 -8.25 27.35 -1.47
N ARG A 203 -8.46 26.98 -2.75
CA ARG A 203 -9.47 27.55 -3.64
C ARG A 203 -10.27 26.48 -4.38
N ASN A 204 -11.46 26.85 -4.85
CA ASN A 204 -12.31 26.08 -5.78
C ASN A 204 -12.63 24.64 -5.31
N TYR A 205 -13.35 24.48 -4.21
CA TYR A 205 -13.72 23.20 -3.61
C TYR A 205 -14.98 22.54 -4.20
N GLY A 206 -15.75 23.22 -5.06
CA GLY A 206 -16.99 22.70 -5.63
C GLY A 206 -16.79 21.41 -6.44
N GLY A 207 -17.68 20.43 -6.25
CA GLY A 207 -17.66 19.16 -6.99
C GLY A 207 -18.29 19.31 -8.37
N ILE A 208 -19.62 19.50 -8.41
CA ILE A 208 -20.39 19.82 -9.61
C ILE A 208 -20.57 21.33 -9.74
N LEU A 209 -20.98 22.02 -8.67
CA LEU A 209 -21.27 23.45 -8.73
C LEU A 209 -20.13 24.26 -8.11
N ILE A 210 -19.64 25.25 -8.86
CA ILE A 210 -18.65 26.22 -8.35
C ILE A 210 -19.31 27.36 -7.56
N ILE A 211 -20.65 27.37 -7.48
CA ILE A 211 -21.41 28.41 -6.80
C ILE A 211 -21.07 28.49 -5.31
N TRP A 212 -20.79 27.36 -4.66
CA TRP A 212 -20.43 27.32 -3.24
C TRP A 212 -19.16 28.11 -2.97
N ASP A 213 -18.15 28.00 -3.83
CA ASP A 213 -16.92 28.78 -3.72
C ASP A 213 -17.16 30.29 -3.83
N ARG A 214 -18.13 30.70 -4.65
CA ARG A 214 -18.50 32.11 -4.78
C ARG A 214 -19.25 32.60 -3.54
N LEU A 215 -20.16 31.79 -3.00
CA LEU A 215 -20.94 32.11 -1.81
C LEU A 215 -20.09 32.17 -0.55
N PHE A 216 -19.11 31.27 -0.42
CA PHE A 216 -18.27 31.13 0.77
C PHE A 216 -16.85 31.68 0.61
N GLY A 217 -16.58 32.40 -0.49
CA GLY A 217 -15.38 33.21 -0.68
C GLY A 217 -14.09 32.45 -1.00
N SER A 218 -14.19 31.21 -1.51
CA SER A 218 -13.04 30.39 -1.93
C SER A 218 -12.82 30.36 -3.45
N PHE A 219 -13.61 31.09 -4.24
CA PHE A 219 -13.47 31.12 -5.70
C PHE A 219 -12.21 31.85 -6.16
N ARG A 220 -11.47 31.25 -7.10
CA ARG A 220 -10.34 31.87 -7.82
C ARG A 220 -10.37 31.50 -9.29
N GLU A 221 -10.18 32.49 -10.14
CA GLU A 221 -10.05 32.28 -11.60
C GLU A 221 -8.64 31.81 -11.97
N GLU A 222 -8.52 31.00 -13.03
CA GLU A 222 -7.24 30.59 -13.61
C GLU A 222 -6.61 31.75 -14.42
N ASP A 223 -5.79 32.59 -13.80
CA ASP A 223 -5.13 33.75 -14.45
C ASP A 223 -3.61 33.59 -14.68
N GLU A 224 -3.02 32.57 -14.09
CA GLU A 224 -1.63 32.15 -14.21
C GLU A 224 -1.50 30.64 -14.54
N LYS A 225 -0.34 30.24 -15.06
CA LYS A 225 -0.05 28.83 -15.37
C LYS A 225 -0.01 27.99 -14.08
N CYS A 226 -0.84 26.96 -14.04
CA CYS A 226 -0.89 26.02 -12.92
C CYS A 226 0.40 25.18 -12.81
N VAL A 227 0.84 24.97 -11.57
CA VAL A 227 1.91 24.03 -11.20
C VAL A 227 1.30 22.99 -10.24
N TYR A 228 1.51 21.71 -10.51
CA TYR A 228 0.84 20.61 -9.80
C TYR A 228 1.75 19.87 -8.80
N GLY A 229 1.13 19.10 -7.91
CA GLY A 229 1.77 18.32 -6.86
C GLY A 229 1.36 18.82 -5.47
N THR A 230 2.24 18.65 -4.49
CA THR A 230 2.03 19.11 -3.10
C THR A 230 3.17 20.03 -2.67
N ARG A 231 2.87 20.98 -1.76
CA ARG A 231 3.90 21.87 -1.17
C ARG A 231 4.94 21.15 -0.31
N SER A 232 4.63 19.93 0.11
CA SER A 232 5.59 18.97 0.65
C SER A 232 5.61 17.78 -0.31
N PRO A 233 6.48 17.79 -1.34
CA PRO A 233 6.45 16.76 -2.38
C PRO A 233 6.66 15.36 -1.83
N LEU A 234 5.81 14.42 -2.23
CA LEU A 234 5.86 13.02 -1.79
C LEU A 234 7.18 12.33 -2.19
N ASN A 235 7.66 12.61 -3.41
CA ASN A 235 8.87 12.01 -3.99
C ASN A 235 8.93 10.48 -3.87
N SER A 236 7.79 9.82 -4.11
CA SER A 236 7.65 8.37 -4.02
C SER A 236 6.48 7.90 -4.86
N TRP A 237 6.62 6.73 -5.50
CA TRP A 237 5.51 6.03 -6.14
C TRP A 237 4.90 4.93 -5.26
N ASP A 238 5.35 4.78 -4.02
CA ASP A 238 4.81 3.78 -3.10
C ASP A 238 3.35 4.11 -2.69
N PRO A 239 2.34 3.32 -3.09
CA PRO A 239 0.94 3.64 -2.85
C PRO A 239 0.54 3.53 -1.37
N LEU A 240 1.24 2.72 -0.59
CA LEU A 240 1.01 2.60 0.86
C LEU A 240 1.58 3.83 1.56
N TRP A 241 2.80 4.24 1.19
CA TRP A 241 3.42 5.45 1.73
C TRP A 241 2.64 6.71 1.37
N SER A 242 2.12 6.81 0.14
CA SER A 242 1.26 7.92 -0.30
C SER A 242 0.08 8.17 0.65
N ASN A 243 -0.52 7.10 1.19
CA ASN A 243 -1.64 7.17 2.14
C ASN A 243 -1.18 7.40 3.59
N ALA A 244 0.07 7.09 3.94
CA ALA A 244 0.55 7.06 5.33
C ALA A 244 1.40 8.28 5.73
N GLU A 245 2.07 8.93 4.78
CA GLU A 245 3.12 9.92 5.07
C GLU A 245 2.63 11.13 5.87
N VAL A 246 1.45 11.67 5.53
CA VAL A 246 0.89 12.82 6.25
C VAL A 246 0.49 12.41 7.67
N TYR A 247 -0.21 11.28 7.84
CA TYR A 247 -0.54 10.75 9.17
C TYR A 247 0.71 10.54 10.02
N TRP A 248 1.78 10.02 9.43
CA TRP A 248 3.05 9.83 10.11
C TRP A 248 3.71 11.15 10.50
N ALA A 249 3.68 12.16 9.64
CA ALA A 249 4.18 13.50 9.95
C ALA A 249 3.40 14.13 11.11
N LEU A 250 2.07 14.01 11.10
CA LEU A 250 1.20 14.49 12.19
C LEU A 250 1.46 13.73 13.49
N ALA A 251 1.59 12.40 13.44
CA ALA A 251 1.92 11.60 14.62
C ALA A 251 3.28 11.97 15.22
N LYS A 252 4.29 12.26 14.38
CA LYS A 252 5.60 12.74 14.83
C LYS A 252 5.52 14.11 15.49
N ASP A 253 4.83 15.06 14.89
CA ASP A 253 4.69 16.41 15.46
C ASP A 253 3.90 16.35 16.77
N SER A 254 2.83 15.54 16.82
CA SER A 254 2.06 15.26 18.04
C SER A 254 2.91 14.60 19.13
N TRP A 255 3.76 13.61 18.79
CA TRP A 255 4.66 12.96 19.74
C TRP A 255 5.68 13.94 20.35
N HIS A 256 6.26 14.82 19.53
CA HIS A 256 7.32 15.72 19.97
C HIS A 256 6.83 16.99 20.68
N ALA A 257 5.57 17.38 20.49
CA ALA A 257 4.97 18.53 21.17
C ALA A 257 5.01 18.35 22.69
N LYS A 258 5.41 19.40 23.42
CA LYS A 258 5.48 19.38 24.89
C LYS A 258 4.10 19.36 25.55
N ASN A 259 3.15 20.14 25.03
CA ASN A 259 1.83 20.34 25.64
C ASN A 259 0.78 19.41 25.02
N TRP A 260 -0.10 18.84 25.84
CA TRP A 260 -1.16 17.93 25.40
C TRP A 260 -2.15 18.56 24.40
N ASP A 261 -2.45 19.83 24.58
CA ASP A 261 -3.33 20.58 23.66
C ASP A 261 -2.72 20.66 22.25
N ASP A 262 -1.43 20.94 22.12
CA ASP A 262 -0.72 20.92 20.84
C ASP A 262 -0.65 19.51 20.23
N LYS A 263 -0.55 18.47 21.07
CA LYS A 263 -0.63 17.07 20.59
C LYS A 263 -1.93 16.79 19.85
N LEU A 264 -3.04 17.39 20.27
CA LEU A 264 -4.35 17.25 19.65
C LEU A 264 -4.55 18.24 18.49
N ARG A 265 -4.16 19.51 18.67
CA ARG A 265 -4.33 20.58 17.66
C ARG A 265 -3.63 20.27 16.35
N VAL A 266 -2.50 19.56 16.37
CA VAL A 266 -1.78 19.12 15.15
C VAL A 266 -2.72 18.45 14.15
N TRP A 267 -3.71 17.70 14.62
CA TRP A 267 -4.61 16.94 13.75
C TRP A 267 -5.72 17.79 13.11
N PHE A 268 -6.08 18.92 13.71
CA PHE A 268 -7.26 19.70 13.30
C PHE A 268 -6.93 21.12 12.82
N LYS A 269 -5.72 21.61 13.08
CA LYS A 269 -5.24 22.88 12.52
C LYS A 269 -5.00 22.75 11.02
N PRO A 270 -4.92 23.88 10.30
CA PRO A 270 -4.66 23.87 8.85
C PRO A 270 -3.39 23.09 8.49
N PRO A 271 -3.35 22.42 7.33
CA PRO A 271 -2.16 21.74 6.83
C PRO A 271 -0.94 22.65 6.87
N GLY A 272 0.18 22.14 7.40
CA GLY A 272 1.41 22.89 7.57
C GLY A 272 1.55 23.62 8.91
N TRP A 273 0.48 23.78 9.70
CA TRP A 273 0.60 24.25 11.08
C TRP A 273 1.39 23.25 11.93
N ARG A 274 2.27 23.76 12.80
CA ARG A 274 3.05 22.94 13.73
C ARG A 274 3.15 23.66 15.09
N PRO A 275 3.23 22.91 16.21
CA PRO A 275 3.49 23.48 17.52
C PRO A 275 4.80 24.28 17.52
N ALA A 276 4.82 25.43 18.19
CA ALA A 276 5.96 26.33 18.15
C ALA A 276 7.26 25.67 18.65
N ASP A 277 7.17 24.87 19.71
CA ASP A 277 8.32 24.14 20.25
C ASP A 277 8.86 23.08 19.27
N VAL A 278 7.97 22.40 18.54
CA VAL A 278 8.33 21.43 17.51
C VAL A 278 8.94 22.12 16.30
N ALA A 279 8.36 23.25 15.86
CA ALA A 279 8.86 24.03 14.73
C ALA A 279 10.28 24.57 14.98
N VAL A 280 10.59 25.00 16.21
CA VAL A 280 11.94 25.46 16.60
C VAL A 280 12.94 24.30 16.67
N ARG A 281 12.55 23.15 17.24
CA ARG A 281 13.45 21.99 17.43
C ARG A 281 13.68 21.19 16.14
N PHE A 282 12.70 21.19 15.25
CA PHE A 282 12.70 20.42 14.01
C PHE A 282 12.22 21.29 12.84
N PRO A 283 12.96 22.34 12.45
CA PRO A 283 12.53 23.28 11.42
C PRO A 283 12.31 22.59 10.07
N LYS A 284 11.32 23.07 9.31
CA LYS A 284 11.08 22.69 7.91
C LYS A 284 11.35 23.91 7.02
N PRO A 285 12.00 23.74 5.86
CA PRO A 285 12.20 24.85 4.93
C PRO A 285 10.85 25.36 4.41
N PRO A 286 10.72 26.66 4.10
CA PRO A 286 9.55 27.19 3.44
C PRO A 286 9.41 26.58 2.04
N PHE A 287 8.17 26.50 1.55
CA PHE A 287 7.91 26.07 0.18
C PHE A 287 8.41 27.13 -0.81
N ASP A 288 9.13 26.69 -1.83
CA ASP A 288 9.59 27.51 -2.95
C ASP A 288 9.23 26.81 -4.26
N ILE A 289 8.31 27.43 -5.01
CA ILE A 289 7.80 26.88 -6.28
C ILE A 289 8.90 26.76 -7.34
N THR A 290 9.95 27.59 -7.26
CA THR A 290 11.07 27.58 -8.22
C THR A 290 12.00 26.38 -8.03
N GLN A 291 11.98 25.79 -6.83
CA GLN A 291 12.76 24.60 -6.49
C GLN A 291 11.99 23.30 -6.71
N LEU A 292 10.73 23.38 -7.16
CA LEU A 292 9.91 22.19 -7.38
C LEU A 292 10.45 21.39 -8.58
N GLN A 293 11.04 20.24 -8.27
CA GLN A 293 11.44 19.27 -9.27
C GLN A 293 10.41 18.15 -9.38
N ARG A 294 10.07 17.78 -10.62
CA ARG A 294 9.22 16.61 -10.85
C ARG A 294 9.96 15.36 -10.45
N TYR A 295 9.35 14.53 -9.61
CA TYR A 295 9.85 13.22 -9.29
C TYR A 295 9.78 12.36 -10.56
N HIS A 296 10.95 11.99 -11.08
CA HIS A 296 11.09 11.21 -12.30
C HIS A 296 12.36 10.35 -12.22
N PRO A 297 12.37 9.33 -11.34
CA PRO A 297 13.51 8.43 -11.23
C PRO A 297 13.79 7.77 -12.59
N PRO A 298 15.07 7.59 -12.98
CA PRO A 298 15.42 6.99 -14.25
C PRO A 298 14.97 5.53 -14.31
N LEU A 299 14.38 5.14 -15.44
CA LEU A 299 13.82 3.80 -15.67
C LEU A 299 14.32 3.22 -16.99
N SER A 300 14.79 1.97 -16.94
CA SER A 300 15.12 1.24 -18.16
C SER A 300 13.83 0.88 -18.92
N ARG A 301 13.93 0.74 -20.25
CA ARG A 301 12.80 0.28 -21.08
C ARG A 301 12.26 -1.08 -20.62
N THR A 302 13.14 -1.97 -20.17
CA THR A 302 12.77 -3.28 -19.64
C THR A 302 11.95 -3.16 -18.36
N ALA A 303 12.37 -2.32 -17.41
CA ALA A 303 11.63 -2.11 -16.17
C ALA A 303 10.26 -1.45 -16.44
N MET A 304 10.19 -0.54 -17.40
CA MET A 304 8.95 0.09 -17.83
C MET A 304 7.95 -0.92 -18.41
N TRP A 305 8.38 -1.76 -19.35
CA TRP A 305 7.52 -2.80 -19.93
C TRP A 305 7.10 -3.84 -18.90
N PHE A 306 8.03 -4.28 -18.05
CA PHE A 306 7.72 -5.19 -16.95
C PHE A 306 6.65 -4.59 -16.03
N GLY A 307 6.82 -3.34 -15.58
CA GLY A 307 5.86 -2.66 -14.72
C GLY A 307 4.49 -2.49 -15.38
N ALA A 308 4.44 -2.18 -16.68
CA ALA A 308 3.18 -2.08 -17.42
C ALA A 308 2.45 -3.43 -17.52
N ILE A 309 3.17 -4.51 -17.82
CA ILE A 309 2.60 -5.87 -17.88
C ILE A 309 2.07 -6.29 -16.50
N GLN A 310 2.87 -6.11 -15.45
CA GLN A 310 2.45 -6.46 -14.09
C GLN A 310 1.26 -5.63 -13.62
N PHE A 311 1.24 -4.33 -13.96
CA PHE A 311 0.10 -3.48 -13.69
C PHE A 311 -1.19 -4.00 -14.37
N ILE A 312 -1.13 -4.46 -15.63
CA ILE A 312 -2.30 -5.06 -16.30
C ILE A 312 -2.76 -6.34 -15.59
N VAL A 313 -1.83 -7.18 -15.14
CA VAL A 313 -2.15 -8.39 -14.36
C VAL A 313 -2.84 -8.02 -13.04
N LEU A 314 -2.32 -7.04 -12.31
CA LEU A 314 -2.92 -6.54 -11.06
C LEU A 314 -4.27 -5.89 -11.30
N LEU A 315 -4.45 -5.17 -12.41
CA LEU A 315 -5.73 -4.59 -12.80
C LEU A 315 -6.80 -5.66 -12.99
N GLN A 316 -6.46 -6.77 -13.66
CA GLN A 316 -7.36 -7.91 -13.77
C GLN A 316 -7.62 -8.57 -12.41
N GLY A 317 -6.58 -8.74 -11.58
CA GLY A 317 -6.73 -9.26 -10.22
C GLY A 317 -7.68 -8.42 -9.36
N VAL A 318 -7.58 -7.10 -9.43
CA VAL A 318 -8.48 -6.16 -8.75
C VAL A 318 -9.90 -6.26 -9.31
N ALA A 319 -10.06 -6.31 -10.63
CA ALA A 319 -11.38 -6.46 -11.25
C ALA A 319 -12.08 -7.75 -10.80
N LEU A 320 -11.36 -8.88 -10.80
CA LEU A 320 -11.86 -10.16 -10.32
C LEU A 320 -12.20 -10.13 -8.82
N PHE A 321 -11.32 -9.52 -8.00
CA PHE A 321 -11.58 -9.35 -6.58
C PHE A 321 -12.86 -8.54 -6.34
N LEU A 322 -13.00 -7.36 -6.95
CA LEU A 322 -14.17 -6.50 -6.79
C LEU A 322 -15.46 -7.17 -7.28
N TRP A 323 -15.38 -7.98 -8.34
CA TRP A 323 -16.53 -8.72 -8.84
C TRP A 323 -17.10 -9.71 -7.82
N HIS A 324 -16.24 -10.31 -7.00
CA HIS A 324 -16.60 -11.34 -6.03
C HIS A 324 -16.60 -10.88 -4.56
N ALA A 325 -16.09 -9.68 -4.27
CA ALA A 325 -15.83 -9.19 -2.92
C ALA A 325 -17.04 -9.26 -1.98
N GLU A 326 -18.24 -8.93 -2.48
CA GLU A 326 -19.46 -8.91 -1.67
C GLU A 326 -20.05 -10.30 -1.38
N SER A 327 -19.66 -11.30 -2.16
CA SER A 327 -20.03 -12.70 -1.93
C SER A 327 -19.00 -13.47 -1.10
N MET A 328 -17.83 -12.88 -0.89
CA MET A 328 -16.68 -13.55 -0.29
C MET A 328 -16.62 -13.27 1.23
N PRO A 329 -16.29 -14.28 2.07
CA PRO A 329 -16.07 -14.05 3.49
C PRO A 329 -15.01 -12.97 3.74
N ALA A 330 -15.20 -12.14 4.76
CA ALA A 330 -14.31 -11.02 5.06
C ALA A 330 -12.84 -11.46 5.26
N SER A 331 -12.60 -12.63 5.85
CA SER A 331 -11.26 -13.21 6.01
C SER A 331 -10.58 -13.53 4.68
N GLN A 332 -11.32 -14.12 3.73
CA GLN A 332 -10.79 -14.41 2.39
C GLN A 332 -10.56 -13.11 1.61
N SER A 333 -11.46 -12.14 1.74
CA SER A 333 -11.30 -10.83 1.13
C SER A 333 -10.05 -10.12 1.67
N ALA A 334 -9.77 -10.25 2.98
CA ALA A 334 -8.60 -9.63 3.61
C ALA A 334 -7.28 -10.24 3.10
N ILE A 335 -7.27 -11.55 2.86
CA ILE A 335 -6.13 -12.24 2.25
C ILE A 335 -5.87 -11.70 0.84
N TRP A 336 -6.89 -11.59 -0.01
CA TRP A 336 -6.73 -11.06 -1.37
C TRP A 336 -6.36 -9.58 -1.39
N LEU A 337 -6.91 -8.76 -0.49
CA LEU A 337 -6.46 -7.38 -0.31
C LEU A 337 -4.96 -7.33 -0.01
N GLY A 338 -4.47 -8.18 0.89
CA GLY A 338 -3.05 -8.28 1.21
C GLY A 338 -2.19 -8.61 -0.01
N VAL A 339 -2.61 -9.57 -0.83
CA VAL A 339 -1.91 -9.94 -2.08
C VAL A 339 -1.87 -8.77 -3.07
N LEU A 340 -3.03 -8.16 -3.34
CA LEU A 340 -3.14 -7.08 -4.33
C LEU A 340 -2.40 -5.82 -3.88
N ALA A 341 -2.49 -5.45 -2.60
CA ALA A 341 -1.75 -4.34 -2.03
C ALA A 341 -0.23 -4.57 -2.10
N THR A 342 0.22 -5.81 -1.83
CA THR A 342 1.63 -6.20 -1.94
C THR A 342 2.13 -6.11 -3.38
N GLY A 343 1.34 -6.59 -4.36
CA GLY A 343 1.68 -6.48 -5.78
C GLY A 343 1.75 -5.02 -6.26
N LEU A 344 0.76 -4.20 -5.90
CA LEU A 344 0.75 -2.77 -6.23
C LEU A 344 1.97 -2.04 -5.65
N TRP A 345 2.33 -2.36 -4.41
CA TRP A 345 3.54 -1.86 -3.77
C TRP A 345 4.82 -2.32 -4.49
N ALA A 346 4.95 -3.62 -4.79
CA ALA A 346 6.14 -4.19 -5.41
C ALA A 346 6.39 -3.63 -6.83
N VAL A 347 5.34 -3.56 -7.66
CA VAL A 347 5.42 -2.95 -9.00
C VAL A 347 5.81 -1.49 -8.91
N SER A 348 5.20 -0.74 -7.98
CA SER A 348 5.55 0.67 -7.77
C SER A 348 6.97 0.87 -7.28
N ALA A 349 7.51 -0.06 -6.48
CA ALA A 349 8.90 -0.05 -6.04
C ALA A 349 9.87 -0.31 -7.20
N ALA A 350 9.55 -1.21 -8.13
CA ALA A 350 10.34 -1.42 -9.34
C ALA A 350 10.27 -0.23 -10.30
N LEU A 351 9.10 0.40 -10.45
CA LEU A 351 8.90 1.62 -11.25
C LEU A 351 9.61 2.87 -10.70
N GLN A 352 10.34 2.74 -9.59
CA GLN A 352 11.23 3.79 -9.07
C GLN A 352 12.62 3.26 -8.70
N GLY A 353 13.00 2.08 -9.23
CA GLY A 353 14.34 1.51 -9.07
C GLY A 353 14.69 1.02 -7.67
N ARG A 354 13.71 0.84 -6.77
CA ARG A 354 13.95 0.33 -5.40
C ARG A 354 14.04 -1.19 -5.32
N LEU A 355 13.34 -1.89 -6.23
CA LEU A 355 13.39 -3.35 -6.36
C LEU A 355 13.77 -3.73 -7.79
N SER A 356 14.55 -4.80 -7.94
CA SER A 356 14.76 -5.45 -9.23
C SER A 356 13.51 -6.23 -9.67
N LEU A 357 13.44 -6.55 -10.96
CA LEU A 357 12.30 -7.27 -11.54
C LEU A 357 12.12 -8.66 -10.91
N THR A 358 13.23 -9.36 -10.63
CA THR A 358 13.22 -10.68 -10.00
C THR A 358 12.75 -10.64 -8.56
N GLU A 359 13.00 -9.54 -7.84
CA GLU A 359 12.51 -9.35 -6.47
C GLU A 359 11.00 -9.14 -6.44
N VAL A 360 10.47 -8.37 -7.40
CA VAL A 360 9.02 -8.23 -7.56
C VAL A 360 8.38 -9.59 -7.76
N LEU A 361 8.91 -10.40 -8.68
CA LEU A 361 8.39 -11.76 -8.93
C LEU A 361 8.49 -12.67 -7.71
N LEU A 362 9.58 -12.60 -6.94
CA LEU A 362 9.72 -13.30 -5.66
C LEU A 362 8.60 -12.88 -4.67
N ILE A 363 8.40 -11.58 -4.49
CA ILE A 363 7.42 -11.04 -3.53
C ILE A 363 5.99 -11.39 -3.94
N GLU A 364 5.66 -11.26 -5.23
CA GLU A 364 4.34 -11.62 -5.76
C GLU A 364 4.07 -13.13 -5.65
N ALA A 365 5.05 -13.97 -6.02
CA ALA A 365 4.92 -15.42 -5.89
C ALA A 365 4.80 -15.84 -4.41
N ALA A 366 5.53 -15.20 -3.50
CA ALA A 366 5.41 -15.43 -2.06
C ALA A 366 4.03 -15.05 -1.51
N ALA A 367 3.48 -13.90 -1.93
CA ALA A 367 2.14 -13.46 -1.55
C ALA A 367 1.08 -14.43 -2.06
N LEU A 368 1.18 -14.86 -3.32
CA LEU A 368 0.28 -15.85 -3.93
C LEU A 368 0.41 -17.23 -3.28
N ALA A 369 1.63 -17.69 -2.98
CA ALA A 369 1.88 -18.94 -2.27
C ALA A 369 1.21 -18.95 -0.89
N THR A 370 1.33 -17.83 -0.17
CA THR A 370 0.71 -17.62 1.14
C THR A 370 -0.82 -17.65 1.04
N ALA A 371 -1.40 -16.87 0.13
CA ALA A 371 -2.84 -16.78 -0.04
C ALA A 371 -3.47 -18.10 -0.51
N THR A 372 -2.89 -18.75 -1.51
CA THR A 372 -3.38 -20.02 -2.04
C THR A 372 -3.33 -21.14 -0.99
N SER A 373 -2.32 -21.14 -0.11
CA SER A 373 -2.28 -22.05 1.04
C SER A 373 -3.40 -21.75 2.04
N ALA A 374 -3.56 -20.48 2.43
CA ALA A 374 -4.55 -20.06 3.42
C ALA A 374 -6.01 -20.29 2.95
N LEU A 375 -6.25 -20.20 1.64
CA LEU A 375 -7.55 -20.39 1.02
C LEU A 375 -7.82 -21.85 0.60
N GLY A 376 -6.87 -22.76 0.78
CA GLY A 376 -7.02 -24.18 0.39
C GLY A 376 -6.99 -24.43 -1.13
N LEU A 377 -6.42 -23.51 -1.91
CA LEU A 377 -6.25 -23.62 -3.36
C LEU A 377 -5.03 -24.48 -3.69
N VAL A 378 -5.13 -25.79 -3.45
CA VAL A 378 -4.00 -26.74 -3.44
C VAL A 378 -3.18 -26.71 -4.73
N GLU A 379 -3.81 -26.74 -5.91
CA GLU A 379 -3.07 -26.80 -7.17
C GLU A 379 -2.29 -25.52 -7.46
N LEU A 380 -2.87 -24.34 -7.17
CA LEU A 380 -2.16 -23.07 -7.31
C LEU A 380 -1.04 -22.95 -6.27
N HIS A 381 -1.28 -23.41 -5.04
CA HIS A 381 -0.27 -23.43 -4.00
C HIS A 381 0.95 -24.28 -4.40
N ARG A 382 0.71 -25.43 -5.06
CA ARG A 382 1.78 -26.28 -5.59
C ARG A 382 2.66 -25.62 -6.64
N VAL A 383 2.13 -24.62 -7.35
CA VAL A 383 2.90 -23.81 -8.31
C VAL A 383 3.64 -22.69 -7.59
N PHE A 384 2.94 -21.84 -6.85
CA PHE A 384 3.52 -20.61 -6.31
C PHE A 384 4.53 -20.85 -5.19
N LYS A 385 4.34 -21.90 -4.38
CA LYS A 385 5.22 -22.19 -3.25
C LYS A 385 6.68 -22.43 -3.67
N PRO A 386 6.99 -23.37 -4.58
CA PRO A 386 8.35 -23.53 -5.09
C PRO A 386 8.80 -22.36 -5.97
N LEU A 387 7.87 -21.75 -6.74
CA LEU A 387 8.19 -20.65 -7.65
C LEU A 387 8.79 -19.44 -6.94
N ALA A 388 8.32 -19.12 -5.74
CA ALA A 388 8.88 -18.05 -4.91
C ALA A 388 10.39 -18.29 -4.65
N LEU A 389 10.77 -19.49 -4.19
CA LEU A 389 12.18 -19.80 -3.90
C LEU A 389 13.02 -19.92 -5.18
N CYS A 390 12.43 -20.35 -6.29
CA CYS A 390 13.08 -20.29 -7.60
C CYS A 390 13.44 -18.84 -7.97
N PHE A 391 12.54 -17.87 -7.78
CA PHE A 391 12.86 -16.46 -8.01
C PHE A 391 13.92 -15.93 -7.05
N ALA A 392 13.92 -16.34 -5.78
CA ALA A 392 15.00 -16.02 -4.85
C ALA A 392 16.37 -16.53 -5.33
N LEU A 393 16.44 -17.79 -5.78
CA LEU A 393 17.65 -18.39 -6.34
C LEU A 393 18.14 -17.63 -7.58
N VAL A 394 17.23 -17.33 -8.52
CA VAL A 394 17.57 -16.56 -9.73
C VAL A 394 18.04 -15.15 -9.37
N PHE A 395 17.39 -14.48 -8.42
CA PHE A 395 17.81 -13.15 -7.96
C PHE A 395 19.25 -13.16 -7.43
N VAL A 396 19.58 -14.12 -6.55
CA VAL A 396 20.93 -14.25 -6.00
C VAL A 396 21.94 -14.59 -7.10
N ALA A 397 21.60 -15.52 -7.99
CA ALA A 397 22.48 -15.93 -9.10
C ALA A 397 22.78 -14.77 -10.07
N VAL A 398 21.76 -13.99 -10.46
CA VAL A 398 21.91 -12.82 -11.33
C VAL A 398 22.77 -11.74 -10.66
N ARG A 399 22.60 -11.50 -9.35
CA ARG A 399 23.48 -10.58 -8.60
C ARG A 399 24.92 -11.10 -8.50
N ALA A 400 25.12 -12.41 -8.45
CA ALA A 400 26.44 -13.03 -8.33
C ALA A 400 27.23 -12.99 -9.66
N TYR A 401 26.54 -13.06 -10.81
CA TYR A 401 27.16 -13.19 -12.14
C TYR A 401 28.16 -12.10 -12.57
N PRO A 402 27.93 -10.79 -12.33
CA PRO A 402 28.85 -9.73 -12.78
C PRO A 402 30.22 -9.76 -12.09
N ILE A 403 30.30 -10.43 -10.94
CA ILE A 403 31.51 -10.52 -10.12
C ILE A 403 32.09 -11.90 -10.42
N ARG A 404 33.17 -11.95 -11.22
CA ARG A 404 33.78 -13.16 -11.87
C ARG A 404 34.17 -14.35 -10.96
N ALA A 405 33.70 -14.43 -9.74
CA ALA A 405 33.56 -15.66 -8.97
C ALA A 405 32.36 -15.47 -8.02
N ALA A 406 31.34 -16.33 -8.09
CA ALA A 406 30.37 -16.43 -7.01
C ALA A 406 31.17 -16.72 -5.74
N GLY A 407 31.27 -15.74 -4.85
CA GLY A 407 32.09 -15.86 -3.66
C GLY A 407 31.55 -16.97 -2.78
N ARG A 408 32.36 -17.45 -1.83
CA ARG A 408 31.89 -18.39 -0.78
C ARG A 408 30.59 -17.90 -0.11
N PHE A 409 30.38 -16.59 -0.04
CA PHE A 409 29.14 -15.98 0.45
C PHE A 409 27.91 -16.36 -0.40
N ASP A 410 27.95 -16.07 -1.71
CA ASP A 410 26.81 -16.33 -2.61
C ASP A 410 26.51 -17.83 -2.71
N LEU A 411 27.54 -18.69 -2.69
CA LEU A 411 27.37 -20.14 -2.68
C LEU A 411 26.64 -20.65 -1.44
N LEU A 412 26.95 -20.14 -0.24
CA LEU A 412 26.24 -20.52 0.99
C LEU A 412 24.79 -20.04 0.97
N LEU A 413 24.53 -18.83 0.45
CA LEU A 413 23.17 -18.31 0.32
C LEU A 413 22.34 -19.15 -0.67
N LEU A 414 22.90 -19.45 -1.85
CA LEU A 414 22.25 -20.31 -2.84
C LEU A 414 22.00 -21.72 -2.29
N ALA A 415 22.95 -22.30 -1.56
CA ALA A 415 22.78 -23.61 -0.92
C ALA A 415 21.67 -23.58 0.15
N GLY A 416 21.63 -22.55 1.00
CA GLY A 416 20.56 -22.37 1.98
C GLY A 416 19.17 -22.25 1.33
N LEU A 417 19.07 -21.48 0.24
CA LEU A 417 17.83 -21.34 -0.53
C LEU A 417 17.43 -22.64 -1.25
N ALA A 418 18.38 -23.38 -1.81
CA ALA A 418 18.11 -24.66 -2.47
C ALA A 418 17.61 -25.71 -1.46
N CYS A 419 18.19 -25.76 -0.26
CA CYS A 419 17.71 -26.59 0.84
C CYS A 419 16.33 -26.12 1.34
N SER A 420 16.07 -24.81 1.39
CA SER A 420 14.74 -24.28 1.73
C SER A 420 13.69 -24.69 0.70
N LEU A 421 14.01 -24.59 -0.60
CA LEU A 421 13.15 -25.04 -1.70
C LEU A 421 12.86 -26.55 -1.62
N ALA A 422 13.89 -27.37 -1.37
CA ALA A 422 13.70 -28.80 -1.17
C ALA A 422 12.77 -29.08 0.02
N GLY A 423 12.96 -28.36 1.13
CA GLY A 423 12.07 -28.40 2.30
C GLY A 423 10.62 -28.05 1.94
N ASP A 424 10.43 -26.95 1.19
CA ASP A 424 9.11 -26.51 0.74
C ASP A 424 8.40 -27.56 -0.10
N VAL A 425 9.11 -28.18 -1.04
CA VAL A 425 8.61 -29.25 -1.92
C VAL A 425 8.29 -30.51 -1.12
N PHE A 426 9.17 -30.97 -0.24
CA PHE A 426 8.90 -32.16 0.58
C PHE A 426 7.68 -31.97 1.48
N LEU A 427 7.51 -30.81 2.11
CA LEU A 427 6.35 -30.54 2.96
C LEU A 427 5.01 -30.48 2.20
N MET A 428 5.02 -30.46 0.87
CA MET A 428 3.79 -30.51 0.05
C MET A 428 3.26 -31.94 -0.13
N PHE A 429 4.05 -32.97 0.12
CA PHE A 429 3.68 -34.37 -0.10
C PHE A 429 3.46 -35.13 1.21
N PRO A 430 2.38 -35.92 1.33
CA PRO A 430 2.15 -36.78 2.49
C PRO A 430 3.34 -37.72 2.75
N GLY A 431 3.74 -37.86 4.01
CA GLY A 431 4.85 -38.76 4.41
C GLY A 431 6.25 -38.15 4.34
N PHE A 432 6.42 -36.97 3.73
CA PHE A 432 7.74 -36.32 3.56
C PHE A 432 8.06 -35.25 4.61
N PHE A 433 7.38 -35.28 5.76
CA PHE A 433 7.60 -34.31 6.84
C PHE A 433 9.05 -34.32 7.36
N ILE A 434 9.62 -35.50 7.64
CA ILE A 434 10.99 -35.62 8.16
C ILE A 434 12.03 -35.16 7.11
N PRO A 435 11.97 -35.59 5.84
CA PRO A 435 12.80 -35.02 4.77
C PRO A 435 12.70 -33.50 4.65
N GLY A 436 11.49 -32.94 4.76
CA GLY A 436 11.26 -31.50 4.75
C GLY A 436 11.94 -30.80 5.93
N LEU A 437 11.74 -31.30 7.15
CA LEU A 437 12.37 -30.78 8.37
C LEU A 437 13.91 -30.83 8.27
N LEU A 438 14.47 -31.95 7.78
CA LEU A 438 15.91 -32.10 7.61
C LEU A 438 16.46 -31.11 6.57
N SER A 439 15.73 -30.89 5.48
CA SER A 439 16.13 -29.92 4.44
C SER A 439 16.20 -28.51 5.00
N PHE A 440 15.20 -28.10 5.78
CA PHE A 440 15.25 -26.81 6.48
C PHE A 440 16.36 -26.76 7.54
N LEU A 441 16.62 -27.83 8.28
CA LEU A 441 17.73 -27.88 9.24
C LEU A 441 19.07 -27.58 8.54
N VAL A 442 19.32 -28.21 7.38
CA VAL A 442 20.51 -27.99 6.57
C VAL A 442 20.55 -26.56 6.03
N ALA A 443 19.41 -25.99 5.61
CA ALA A 443 19.32 -24.59 5.19
C ALA A 443 19.78 -23.63 6.31
N HIS A 444 19.35 -23.87 7.55
CA HIS A 444 19.76 -23.07 8.70
C HIS A 444 21.26 -23.16 8.99
N LEU A 445 21.88 -24.33 8.80
CA LEU A 445 23.33 -24.48 8.92
C LEU A 445 24.08 -23.65 7.88
N PHE A 446 23.58 -23.61 6.64
CA PHE A 446 24.13 -22.73 5.60
C PHE A 446 23.96 -21.25 5.96
N TYR A 447 22.81 -20.83 6.50
CA TYR A 447 22.60 -19.46 6.97
C TYR A 447 23.49 -19.08 8.14
N ILE A 448 23.71 -19.98 9.10
CA ILE A 448 24.69 -19.77 10.19
C ILE A 448 26.08 -19.53 9.59
N ALA A 449 26.53 -20.40 8.69
CA ALA A 449 27.83 -20.29 8.05
C ALA A 449 27.96 -19.01 7.21
N LEU A 450 26.89 -18.58 6.55
CA LEU A 450 26.77 -17.34 5.80
C LEU A 450 26.94 -16.13 6.73
N PHE A 451 26.16 -16.05 7.81
CA PHE A 451 26.17 -14.92 8.75
C PHE A 451 27.43 -14.86 9.61
N LYS A 452 28.18 -15.97 9.71
CA LYS A 452 29.49 -16.02 10.34
C LYS A 452 30.60 -15.42 9.48
N GLN A 453 30.43 -15.28 8.16
CA GLN A 453 31.50 -14.79 7.30
C GLN A 453 31.96 -13.38 7.70
N GLY A 454 33.26 -13.24 7.94
CA GLY A 454 33.87 -11.99 8.40
C GLY A 454 33.50 -11.58 9.83
N GLN A 455 32.82 -12.44 10.60
CA GLN A 455 32.35 -12.13 11.95
C GLN A 455 32.80 -13.20 12.96
N PRO A 456 32.95 -12.84 14.25
CA PRO A 456 33.09 -13.82 15.32
C PRO A 456 31.87 -14.75 15.40
N TRP A 457 32.07 -15.92 16.00
CA TRP A 457 30.95 -16.79 16.39
C TRP A 457 30.16 -16.13 17.52
N PHE A 458 28.86 -16.00 17.32
CA PHE A 458 27.89 -15.43 18.26
C PHE A 458 28.39 -14.13 18.92
N PRO A 459 28.61 -13.04 18.15
CA PRO A 459 29.25 -11.82 18.66
C PRO A 459 28.56 -11.18 19.88
N SER A 460 27.25 -11.39 20.03
CA SER A 460 26.47 -10.91 21.16
C SER A 460 26.03 -12.08 22.05
N ARG A 461 26.64 -12.19 23.23
CA ARG A 461 26.24 -13.18 24.26
C ARG A 461 24.80 -12.99 24.72
N ARG A 462 24.32 -11.74 24.74
CA ARG A 462 22.92 -11.42 25.08
C ARG A 462 21.96 -11.97 24.03
N ALA A 463 22.28 -11.80 22.74
CA ALA A 463 21.47 -12.35 21.66
C ALA A 463 21.44 -13.87 21.71
N LEU A 464 22.60 -14.51 21.93
CA LEU A 464 22.70 -15.97 22.08
C LEU A 464 21.85 -16.50 23.24
N ALA A 465 21.98 -15.90 24.43
CA ALA A 465 21.19 -16.30 25.58
C ALA A 465 19.68 -16.08 25.35
N ALA A 466 19.29 -14.97 24.73
CA ALA A 466 17.90 -14.65 24.45
C ALA A 466 17.27 -15.63 23.46
N THR A 467 17.90 -15.90 22.31
CA THR A 467 17.31 -16.79 21.30
C THR A 467 17.30 -18.25 21.76
N LEU A 468 18.35 -18.72 22.45
CA LEU A 468 18.35 -20.05 23.06
C LEU A 468 17.30 -20.16 24.18
N GLY A 469 17.13 -19.12 24.98
CA GLY A 469 16.07 -19.07 26.01
C GLY A 469 14.67 -19.17 25.40
N ILE A 470 14.41 -18.39 24.34
CA ILE A 470 13.13 -18.47 23.60
C ILE A 470 12.96 -19.88 22.99
N GLY A 471 14.01 -20.44 22.38
CA GLY A 471 13.99 -21.80 21.84
C GLY A 471 13.69 -22.86 22.91
N ALA A 472 14.33 -22.77 24.08
CA ALA A 472 14.11 -23.69 25.19
C ALA A 472 12.67 -23.62 25.73
N LEU A 473 12.13 -22.40 25.89
CA LEU A 473 10.73 -22.20 26.27
C LEU A 473 9.78 -22.79 25.23
N MET A 474 10.08 -22.57 23.94
CA MET A 474 9.28 -23.12 22.85
C MET A 474 9.32 -24.66 22.83
N TYR A 475 10.49 -25.26 23.01
CA TYR A 475 10.63 -26.71 23.10
C TYR A 475 9.87 -27.29 24.29
N ALA A 476 9.98 -26.66 25.46
CA ALA A 476 9.25 -27.07 26.66
C ALA A 476 7.73 -27.02 26.44
N PHE A 477 7.24 -25.98 25.77
CA PHE A 477 5.83 -25.85 25.38
C PHE A 477 5.37 -26.99 24.44
N LEU A 478 6.22 -27.39 23.48
CA LEU A 478 5.90 -28.46 22.53
C LEU A 478 6.07 -29.88 23.11
N PHE A 479 6.83 -30.04 24.20
CA PHE A 479 7.37 -31.33 24.65
C PHE A 479 6.33 -32.44 24.81
N ASN A 480 5.17 -32.10 25.38
CA ASN A 480 4.09 -33.06 25.65
C ASN A 480 3.40 -33.56 24.36
N GLY A 481 3.46 -32.78 23.28
CA GLY A 481 2.90 -33.15 21.98
C GLY A 481 3.84 -33.96 21.08
N LEU A 482 5.08 -34.17 21.50
CA LEU A 482 6.10 -34.84 20.69
C LEU A 482 6.26 -36.32 21.07
N ASN A 483 6.24 -37.19 20.06
CA ASN A 483 6.65 -38.58 20.21
C ASN A 483 8.17 -38.70 20.46
N PRO A 484 8.69 -39.84 20.97
CA PRO A 484 10.10 -39.97 21.36
C PRO A 484 11.11 -39.64 20.25
N VAL A 485 10.84 -40.04 19.00
CA VAL A 485 11.72 -39.75 17.86
C VAL A 485 11.73 -38.25 17.55
N LEU A 486 10.55 -37.62 17.54
CA LEU A 486 10.40 -36.19 17.27
C LEU A 486 10.97 -35.32 18.39
N ARG A 487 11.02 -35.79 19.64
CA ARG A 487 11.64 -35.05 20.75
C ARG A 487 13.10 -34.70 20.46
N PHE A 488 13.87 -35.65 19.91
CA PHE A 488 15.26 -35.41 19.54
C PHE A 488 15.37 -34.54 18.29
N ALA A 489 14.60 -34.86 17.25
CA ALA A 489 14.64 -34.11 15.99
C ALA A 489 14.24 -32.63 16.18
N VAL A 490 13.16 -32.37 16.91
CA VAL A 490 12.68 -31.01 17.19
C VAL A 490 13.63 -30.27 18.13
N ALA A 491 14.21 -30.93 19.15
CA ALA A 491 15.22 -30.29 20.00
C ALA A 491 16.43 -29.81 19.21
N ALA A 492 17.00 -30.68 18.35
CA ALA A 492 18.12 -30.34 17.49
C ALA A 492 17.77 -29.18 16.55
N TYR A 493 16.58 -29.22 15.96
CA TYR A 493 16.07 -28.18 15.07
C TYR A 493 15.93 -26.83 15.78
N VAL A 494 15.28 -26.80 16.94
CA VAL A 494 15.07 -25.60 17.76
C VAL A 494 16.40 -24.96 18.17
N VAL A 495 17.40 -25.77 18.53
CA VAL A 495 18.75 -25.26 18.82
C VAL A 495 19.37 -24.62 17.58
N VAL A 496 19.34 -25.29 16.43
CA VAL A 496 19.96 -24.78 15.20
C VAL A 496 19.30 -23.48 14.75
N ILE A 497 17.97 -23.37 14.73
CA ILE A 497 17.30 -22.12 14.34
C ILE A 497 17.56 -20.99 15.34
N ALA A 498 17.62 -21.28 16.65
CA ALA A 498 17.97 -20.30 17.67
C ALA A 498 19.42 -19.80 17.51
N LEU A 499 20.37 -20.67 17.14
CA LEU A 499 21.75 -20.31 16.83
C LEU A 499 21.84 -19.48 15.54
N MET A 500 21.05 -19.80 14.52
CA MET A 500 20.93 -19.00 13.29
C MET A 500 20.50 -17.56 13.61
N ALA A 501 19.43 -17.40 14.40
CA ALA A 501 18.97 -16.10 14.86
C ALA A 501 20.02 -15.38 15.73
N ALA A 502 20.69 -16.09 16.66
CA ALA A 502 21.75 -15.53 17.50
C ALA A 502 22.91 -14.96 16.66
N GLN A 503 23.37 -15.72 15.66
CA GLN A 503 24.47 -15.29 14.79
C GLN A 503 24.06 -14.07 13.95
N ALA A 504 22.84 -14.05 13.40
CA ALA A 504 22.33 -12.93 12.61
C ALA A 504 22.20 -11.64 13.45
N ILE A 505 21.59 -11.71 14.64
CA ILE A 505 21.45 -10.58 15.56
C ILE A 505 22.83 -10.11 16.04
N GLY A 506 23.71 -11.04 16.41
CA GLY A 506 25.08 -10.73 16.79
C GLY A 506 25.84 -10.00 15.66
N ARG A 507 25.74 -10.47 14.42
CA ARG A 507 26.30 -9.77 13.24
C ARG A 507 25.76 -8.34 13.12
N ALA A 508 24.47 -8.11 13.32
CA ALA A 508 23.89 -6.76 13.28
C ALA A 508 24.45 -5.82 14.36
N THR A 509 24.77 -6.34 15.55
CA THR A 509 25.39 -5.53 16.62
C THR A 509 26.83 -5.10 16.31
N VAL A 510 27.55 -5.87 15.49
CA VAL A 510 28.91 -5.56 15.04
C VAL A 510 28.89 -4.61 13.85
N LEU A 511 28.12 -4.95 12.80
CA LEU A 511 28.09 -4.18 11.56
C LEU A 511 27.34 -2.85 11.69
N ARG A 512 26.26 -2.81 12.49
CA ARG A 512 25.45 -1.60 12.75
C ARG A 512 24.92 -0.90 11.51
N ASP A 513 24.75 -1.63 10.42
CA ASP A 513 24.13 -1.15 9.19
C ASP A 513 22.70 -1.68 9.03
N LYS A 514 21.94 -1.03 8.14
CA LYS A 514 20.53 -1.37 7.89
C LYS A 514 20.38 -2.78 7.29
N ALA A 515 21.33 -3.22 6.47
CA ALA A 515 21.24 -4.52 5.80
C ALA A 515 21.40 -5.66 6.82
N ALA A 516 22.38 -5.55 7.73
CA ALA A 516 22.58 -6.49 8.81
C ALA A 516 21.39 -6.52 9.78
N LEU A 517 20.79 -5.36 10.08
CA LEU A 517 19.56 -5.30 10.85
C LEU A 517 18.40 -6.01 10.14
N SER A 518 18.20 -5.78 8.84
CA SER A 518 17.16 -6.46 8.05
C SER A 518 17.34 -7.97 8.03
N VAL A 519 18.58 -8.46 7.89
CA VAL A 519 18.89 -9.90 7.98
C VAL A 519 18.56 -10.45 9.37
N ALA A 520 18.88 -9.73 10.45
CA ALA A 520 18.56 -10.14 11.81
C ALA A 520 17.04 -10.19 12.06
N VAL A 521 16.30 -9.20 11.54
CA VAL A 521 14.83 -9.20 11.57
C VAL A 521 14.28 -10.39 10.77
N GLY A 522 14.84 -10.66 9.59
CA GLY A 522 14.48 -11.82 8.77
C GLY A 522 14.72 -13.14 9.52
N ALA A 523 15.87 -13.30 10.17
CA ALA A 523 16.15 -14.48 10.99
C ALA A 523 15.15 -14.64 12.16
N GLY A 524 14.72 -13.53 12.78
CA GLY A 524 13.65 -13.53 13.77
C GLY A 524 12.31 -13.99 13.21
N PHE A 525 11.93 -13.52 12.01
CA PHE A 525 10.71 -13.98 11.33
C PHE A 525 10.78 -15.45 10.93
N PHE A 526 11.95 -15.96 10.57
CA PHE A 526 12.14 -17.39 10.29
C PHE A 526 11.89 -18.22 11.55
N MET A 527 12.45 -17.79 12.69
CA MET A 527 12.21 -18.44 13.98
C MET A 527 10.73 -18.39 14.39
N LEU A 528 10.05 -17.28 14.10
CA LEU A 528 8.61 -17.13 14.34
C LEU A 528 7.77 -18.05 13.45
N SER A 529 8.07 -18.14 12.15
CA SER A 529 7.42 -19.07 11.22
C SER A 529 7.44 -20.50 11.74
N ASP A 530 8.61 -20.96 12.17
CA ASP A 530 8.78 -22.35 12.59
C ASP A 530 8.16 -22.62 13.95
N ALA A 531 8.14 -21.62 14.84
CA ALA A 531 7.38 -21.69 16.08
C ALA A 531 5.87 -21.80 15.81
N LEU A 532 5.33 -21.04 14.86
CA LEU A 532 3.92 -21.11 14.46
C LEU A 532 3.59 -22.47 13.82
N LEU A 533 4.45 -22.95 12.93
CA LEU A 533 4.30 -24.25 12.28
C LEU A 533 4.31 -25.39 13.31
N ALA A 534 5.28 -25.38 14.23
CA ALA A 534 5.40 -26.39 15.27
C ALA A 534 4.24 -26.33 16.26
N THR A 535 3.79 -25.13 16.66
CA THR A 535 2.60 -24.94 17.51
C THR A 535 1.38 -25.58 16.86
N ASN A 536 1.10 -25.22 15.60
CA ASN A 536 -0.04 -25.74 14.85
C ASN A 536 0.01 -27.27 14.67
N ARG A 537 1.21 -27.84 14.61
CA ARG A 537 1.41 -29.27 14.35
C ARG A 537 1.37 -30.12 15.61
N PHE A 538 1.94 -29.64 16.71
CA PHE A 538 2.23 -30.47 17.88
C PHE A 538 1.56 -30.00 19.17
N ALA A 539 1.08 -28.75 19.26
CA ALA A 539 0.48 -28.23 20.49
C ALA A 539 -1.01 -27.92 20.32
N VAL A 540 -1.35 -26.90 19.52
CA VAL A 540 -2.72 -26.43 19.35
C VAL A 540 -2.94 -26.01 17.90
N SER A 541 -4.11 -26.30 17.33
CA SER A 541 -4.46 -25.83 16.00
C SER A 541 -4.62 -24.30 16.00
N LEU A 542 -3.93 -23.63 15.08
CA LEU A 542 -4.00 -22.18 14.92
C LEU A 542 -4.98 -21.81 13.80
N ALA A 543 -5.89 -20.88 14.09
CA ALA A 543 -6.75 -20.32 13.06
C ALA A 543 -5.91 -19.62 11.99
N MET A 544 -6.17 -19.93 10.71
CA MET A 544 -5.39 -19.41 9.58
C MET A 544 -3.88 -19.70 9.69
N ALA A 545 -3.47 -20.82 10.30
CA ALA A 545 -2.05 -21.19 10.43
C ALA A 545 -1.24 -21.04 9.12
N PRO A 546 -1.73 -21.48 7.94
CA PRO A 546 -0.96 -21.36 6.70
C PRO A 546 -0.63 -19.91 6.34
N LEU A 547 -1.54 -18.96 6.63
CA LEU A 547 -1.33 -17.54 6.40
C LEU A 547 -0.16 -17.02 7.25
N TRP A 548 -0.18 -17.29 8.56
CA TRP A 548 0.82 -16.77 9.49
C TRP A 548 2.18 -17.41 9.32
N VAL A 549 2.22 -18.73 9.09
CA VAL A 549 3.47 -19.47 8.83
C VAL A 549 4.12 -18.97 7.55
N LEU A 550 3.39 -18.95 6.43
CA LEU A 550 4.00 -18.60 5.14
C LEU A 550 4.32 -17.10 5.02
N SER A 551 3.50 -16.21 5.56
CA SER A 551 3.81 -14.77 5.55
C SER A 551 5.09 -14.46 6.31
N THR A 552 5.29 -15.04 7.50
CA THR A 552 6.52 -14.86 8.28
C THR A 552 7.72 -15.55 7.64
N TYR A 553 7.54 -16.75 7.07
CA TYR A 553 8.58 -17.46 6.31
C TYR A 553 9.07 -16.68 5.09
N TYR A 554 8.17 -16.22 4.22
CA TYR A 554 8.58 -15.51 3.02
C TYR A 554 9.12 -14.11 3.32
N LEU A 555 8.58 -13.43 4.35
CA LEU A 555 9.17 -12.18 4.82
C LEU A 555 10.61 -12.40 5.31
N ALA A 556 10.88 -13.50 6.02
CA ALA A 556 12.22 -13.88 6.41
C ALA A 556 13.13 -14.08 5.19
N GLN A 557 12.69 -14.87 4.20
CA GLN A 557 13.47 -15.13 2.99
C GLN A 557 13.74 -13.84 2.21
N VAL A 558 12.73 -12.99 1.96
CA VAL A 558 12.89 -11.72 1.24
C VAL A 558 13.88 -10.79 1.96
N LEU A 559 13.74 -10.64 3.29
CA LEU A 559 14.65 -9.80 4.08
C LEU A 559 16.09 -10.31 4.04
N ILE A 560 16.30 -11.62 4.17
CA ILE A 560 17.63 -12.23 4.11
C ILE A 560 18.20 -12.09 2.69
N VAL A 561 17.45 -12.45 1.66
CA VAL A 561 17.90 -12.48 0.26
C VAL A 561 18.25 -11.09 -0.26
N HIS A 562 17.43 -10.08 0.03
CA HIS A 562 17.69 -8.69 -0.37
C HIS A 562 18.97 -8.14 0.30
N ASN A 563 19.12 -8.39 1.61
CA ASN A 563 20.08 -7.68 2.45
C ASN A 563 21.34 -8.47 2.84
N ALA A 564 21.40 -9.78 2.62
CA ALA A 564 22.53 -10.61 3.08
C ALA A 564 23.85 -10.12 2.51
N ARG A 565 23.86 -9.85 1.20
CA ARG A 565 25.05 -9.36 0.52
C ARG A 565 25.13 -7.82 0.65
N PRO A 566 26.24 -7.26 1.17
CA PRO A 566 26.44 -5.82 1.23
C PRO A 566 26.22 -5.19 -0.14
N ALA A 567 25.64 -3.98 -0.18
CA ALA A 567 25.64 -3.20 -1.42
C ALA A 567 27.10 -3.04 -1.86
N ALA A 568 27.40 -3.31 -3.13
CA ALA A 568 28.71 -2.94 -3.67
C ALA A 568 28.91 -1.43 -3.37
N PRO A 569 30.13 -0.99 -3.00
CA PRO A 569 30.40 0.44 -2.96
C PRO A 569 29.96 1.00 -4.30
N GLN A 570 29.06 1.99 -4.29
CA GLN A 570 28.85 2.80 -5.48
C GLN A 570 30.25 3.32 -5.83
N LEU A 571 30.79 2.85 -6.96
CA LEU A 571 31.91 3.53 -7.56
C LEU A 571 31.41 4.96 -7.76
N LEU A 572 31.93 5.86 -6.95
CA LEU A 572 31.82 7.28 -7.21
C LEU A 572 32.57 7.45 -8.52
N ASP A 573 31.81 7.50 -9.62
CA ASP A 573 32.32 7.97 -10.89
C ASP A 573 32.73 9.43 -10.64
N ASN A 574 34.03 9.64 -10.42
CA ASN A 574 34.69 10.94 -10.40
C ASN A 574 34.65 11.57 -11.79
#